data_AF-A0A9X2YRL3-F1
#
_entry.id   AF-A0A9X2YRL3-F1
#
_cell.length_a   1.000
_cell.length_b   1.000
_cell.length_c   1.000
_cell.angle_alpha   90.00
_cell.angle_beta   90.00
_cell.angle_gamma   90.00
#
_symmetry.space_group_name_H-M   'P 1'
#
loop_
_entity.id
_entity.type
_entity.pdbx_description
1 polymer ?
#
loop_
_entity_poly.entity_id
_entity_poly.type
_entity_poly.pdbx_seq_one_letter_code
_entity_poly.pdbx_strand_id
1 'polypeptide(L)'
;MPDEGRTDAAPPDGPITPELLADLQAGTLDAETAARLWRRLRTDPAAAATLAALDRVRRDLAHLGGDDASAGGVPAAVTAGVTAALRAAPPHPRPGC
;
A
#
# COMPACT_ATOMS: atom_id res chain seq x y z
N MET A 1 -15.91 3.26 -24.66
CA MET A 1 -14.86 2.48 -23.99
C MET A 1 -15.52 1.65 -22.92
N PRO A 2 -15.40 0.32 -22.93
CA PRO A 2 -15.97 -0.51 -21.88
C PRO A 2 -15.20 -0.28 -20.57
N ASP A 3 -15.93 -0.37 -19.47
CA ASP A 3 -15.47 -0.25 -18.08
C ASP A 3 -14.71 -1.52 -17.67
N GLU A 4 -13.40 -1.58 -17.94
CA GLU A 4 -12.55 -2.75 -17.62
C GLU A 4 -11.82 -2.63 -16.26
N GLY A 5 -12.34 -1.80 -15.34
CA GLY A 5 -11.67 -1.48 -14.07
C GLY A 5 -12.26 -2.13 -12.83
N ARG A 6 -13.31 -2.95 -12.95
CA ARG A 6 -13.80 -3.74 -11.82
C ARG A 6 -13.01 -5.02 -11.76
N THR A 7 -11.90 -4.97 -11.03
CA THR A 7 -11.08 -6.11 -10.62
C THR A 7 -12.01 -7.30 -10.35
N ASP A 8 -11.93 -8.31 -11.20
CA ASP A 8 -12.40 -9.67 -10.88
C ASP A 8 -11.43 -10.20 -9.83
N ALA A 9 -11.49 -9.61 -8.63
CA ALA A 9 -10.79 -10.11 -7.48
C ALA A 9 -11.39 -11.50 -7.24
N ALA A 10 -10.55 -12.53 -7.39
CA ALA A 10 -10.92 -13.89 -7.02
C ALA A 10 -11.67 -13.86 -5.68
N PRO A 11 -12.74 -14.66 -5.51
CA PRO A 11 -13.59 -14.59 -4.33
C PRO A 11 -12.70 -14.63 -3.07
N PRO A 12 -13.02 -13.85 -2.02
CA PRO A 12 -12.15 -13.67 -0.85
C PRO A 12 -11.84 -14.97 -0.08
N ASP A 13 -12.57 -16.04 -0.39
CA ASP A 13 -12.41 -17.39 0.15
C ASP A 13 -11.72 -18.38 -0.82
N GLY A 14 -11.36 -17.94 -2.02
CA GLY A 14 -10.59 -18.69 -3.02
C GLY A 14 -9.10 -18.80 -2.67
N PRO A 15 -8.30 -19.59 -3.40
CA PRO A 15 -6.87 -19.74 -3.14
C PRO A 15 -6.15 -18.37 -3.13
N ILE A 16 -5.16 -18.19 -2.24
CA ILE A 16 -4.36 -16.95 -2.21
C ILE A 16 -3.44 -16.97 -3.43
N THR A 17 -3.74 -16.12 -4.42
CA THR A 17 -2.94 -15.97 -5.63
C THR A 17 -1.85 -14.93 -5.46
N PRO A 18 -0.75 -14.99 -6.25
CA PRO A 18 0.30 -13.97 -6.21
C PRO A 18 -0.21 -12.58 -6.61
N GLU A 19 -1.19 -12.49 -7.52
CA GLU A 19 -1.82 -11.23 -7.91
C GLU A 19 -2.55 -10.58 -6.73
N LEU A 20 -3.28 -11.38 -5.94
CA LEU A 20 -4.00 -10.89 -4.76
C LEU A 20 -3.04 -10.42 -3.67
N LEU A 21 -1.87 -11.06 -3.53
CA LEU A 21 -0.80 -10.60 -2.66
C LEU A 21 -0.19 -9.28 -3.14
N ALA A 22 -0.05 -9.10 -4.46
CA ALA A 22 0.43 -7.85 -5.04
C ALA A 22 -0.56 -6.70 -4.80
N ASP A 23 -1.86 -6.93 -4.98
CA ASP A 23 -2.90 -5.94 -4.68
C ASP A 23 -2.95 -5.59 -3.19
N LEU A 24 -2.81 -6.59 -2.31
CA LEU A 24 -2.69 -6.37 -0.87
C LEU A 24 -1.46 -5.51 -0.53
N GLN A 25 -0.32 -5.79 -1.16
CA GLN A 25 0.94 -5.04 -0.98
C GLN A 25 0.87 -3.63 -1.59
N ALA A 26 0.07 -3.44 -2.65
CA ALA A 26 -0.18 -2.15 -3.28
C ALA A 26 -1.19 -1.28 -2.49
N GLY A 27 -1.93 -1.88 -1.55
CA GLY A 27 -2.98 -1.19 -0.80
C GLY A 27 -4.19 -0.80 -1.67
N THR A 28 -4.39 -1.49 -2.79
CA THR A 28 -5.50 -1.25 -3.74
C THR A 28 -6.79 -1.95 -3.32
N LEU A 29 -6.69 -2.92 -2.41
CA LEU A 29 -7.83 -3.65 -1.87
C LEU A 29 -8.63 -2.81 -0.88
N ASP A 30 -9.94 -3.06 -0.83
CA ASP A 30 -10.78 -2.51 0.22
C ASP A 30 -10.39 -3.08 1.60
N ALA A 31 -10.71 -2.31 2.65
CA ALA A 31 -10.29 -2.63 4.01
C ALA A 31 -10.84 -3.97 4.52
N GLU A 32 -12.03 -4.39 4.09
CA GLU A 32 -12.64 -5.64 4.52
C GLU A 32 -11.90 -6.83 3.90
N THR A 33 -11.67 -6.78 2.58
CA THR A 33 -10.93 -7.80 1.83
C THR A 33 -9.50 -7.92 2.34
N ALA A 34 -8.82 -6.79 2.55
CA ALA A 34 -7.48 -6.77 3.12
C ALA A 34 -7.46 -7.44 4.51
N ALA A 35 -8.39 -7.08 5.39
CA ALA A 35 -8.47 -7.66 6.74
C ALA A 35 -8.74 -9.18 6.71
N ARG A 36 -9.56 -9.67 5.77
CA ARG A 36 -9.80 -11.10 5.55
C ARG A 36 -8.51 -11.81 5.11
N LEU A 37 -7.77 -11.25 4.16
CA LEU A 37 -6.51 -11.82 3.68
C LEU A 37 -5.44 -11.86 4.77
N TRP A 38 -5.29 -10.79 5.55
CA TRP A 38 -4.36 -10.77 6.69
C TRP A 38 -4.65 -11.88 7.70
N ARG A 39 -5.93 -12.22 7.94
CA ARG A 39 -6.29 -13.36 8.80
C ARG A 39 -5.87 -14.70 8.20
N ARG A 40 -6.07 -14.89 6.90
CA ARG A 40 -5.74 -16.15 6.20
C ARG A 40 -4.22 -16.37 6.08
N LEU A 41 -3.45 -15.30 5.87
CA LEU A 41 -1.98 -15.36 5.82
C LEU A 41 -1.35 -15.90 7.10
N ARG A 42 -2.00 -15.71 8.26
CA ARG A 42 -1.54 -16.29 9.52
C ARG A 42 -1.56 -17.83 9.54
N THR A 43 -2.37 -18.45 8.69
CA THR A 43 -2.51 -19.90 8.58
C THR A 43 -1.83 -20.48 7.34
N ASP A 44 -1.27 -19.63 6.48
CA ASP A 44 -0.59 -20.02 5.24
C ASP A 44 0.84 -19.43 5.21
N PRO A 45 1.85 -20.19 5.68
CA PRO A 45 3.22 -19.70 5.74
C PRO A 45 3.85 -19.49 4.36
N ALA A 46 3.37 -20.19 3.32
CA ALA A 46 3.90 -20.04 1.97
C ALA A 46 3.44 -18.71 1.37
N ALA A 47 2.15 -18.38 1.50
CA ALA A 47 1.62 -17.09 1.07
C ALA A 47 2.25 -15.93 1.87
N ALA A 48 2.45 -16.10 3.18
CA ALA A 48 3.14 -15.11 4.01
C ALA A 48 4.60 -14.88 3.55
N ALA A 49 5.32 -15.92 3.14
CA ALA A 49 6.67 -15.80 2.61
C ALA A 49 6.70 -15.03 1.28
N THR A 50 5.74 -15.28 0.39
CA THR A 50 5.60 -14.53 -0.87
C THR A 50 5.34 -13.05 -0.62
N LEU A 51 4.42 -12.71 0.30
CA LEU A 51 4.16 -11.32 0.66
C LEU A 51 5.41 -10.64 1.23
N ALA A 52 6.15 -11.32 2.11
CA ALA A 52 7.40 -10.80 2.66
C ALA A 52 8.48 -10.55 1.58
N ALA A 53 8.52 -11.39 0.53
CA ALA A 53 9.41 -11.19 -0.61
C ALA A 53 9.03 -9.92 -1.41
N LEU A 54 7.73 -9.69 -1.64
CA LEU A 54 7.25 -8.46 -2.29
C LEU A 54 7.58 -7.21 -1.45
N ASP A 55 7.35 -7.25 -0.14
CA ASP A 55 7.72 -6.16 0.77
C ASP A 55 9.22 -5.86 0.76
N ARG A 56 10.06 -6.89 0.59
CA ARG A 56 11.50 -6.71 0.44
C ARG A 56 11.84 -5.95 -0.84
N VAL A 57 11.29 -6.37 -1.98
CA VAL A 57 11.50 -5.67 -3.26
C VAL A 57 11.07 -4.21 -3.15
N ARG A 58 9.92 -3.93 -2.52
CA ARG A 58 9.45 -2.56 -2.29
C ARG A 58 10.43 -1.74 -1.45
N ARG A 59 11.00 -2.32 -0.39
CA ARG A 59 12.02 -1.66 0.44
C ARG A 59 13.31 -1.42 -0.32
N ASP A 60 13.76 -2.38 -1.12
CA ASP A 60 14.98 -2.25 -1.92
C ASP A 60 14.82 -1.15 -2.97
N LEU A 61 13.65 -1.07 -3.62
CA LEU A 61 13.30 0.01 -4.54
C LEU A 61 13.17 1.37 -3.83
N ALA A 62 12.60 1.41 -2.63
CA ALA A 62 12.51 2.64 -1.84
C ALA A 62 13.90 3.14 -1.39
N HIS A 63 14.80 2.23 -1.04
CA HIS A 63 16.18 2.54 -0.72
C HIS A 63 16.89 3.13 -1.95
N LEU A 64 16.74 2.50 -3.11
CA LEU A 64 17.27 3.03 -4.37
C LEU A 64 16.67 4.40 -4.70
N GLY A 65 15.36 4.61 -4.51
CA GLY A 65 14.71 5.89 -4.75
C GLY A 65 15.10 7.01 -3.77
N GLY A 66 15.65 6.66 -2.61
CA GLY A 66 16.21 7.62 -1.65
C GLY A 66 17.65 8.03 -1.93
N ASP A 67 18.31 7.40 -2.91
CA ASP A 67 19.59 7.83 -3.42
C ASP A 67 19.40 9.08 -4.31
N ASP A 68 20.06 10.19 -3.95
CA ASP A 68 19.97 11.47 -4.67
C ASP A 68 20.44 11.36 -6.14
N ALA A 69 21.23 10.32 -6.46
CA ALA A 69 21.61 10.02 -7.84
C ALA A 69 20.48 9.38 -8.66
N SER A 70 19.52 8.71 -7.99
CA SER A 70 18.41 7.99 -8.63
C SER A 70 17.15 8.86 -8.76
N ALA A 71 16.91 9.76 -7.81
CA ALA A 71 15.83 10.74 -7.88
C ALA A 71 16.29 12.09 -7.31
N GLY A 72 16.08 13.17 -8.07
CA GLY A 72 16.35 14.51 -7.58
C GLY A 72 15.49 14.84 -6.35
N GLY A 73 16.06 15.57 -5.40
CA GLY A 73 15.37 15.96 -4.16
C GLY A 73 14.05 16.70 -4.40
N VAL A 74 13.13 16.58 -3.44
CA VAL A 74 11.81 17.24 -3.50
C VAL A 74 11.99 18.76 -3.59
N PRO A 75 11.34 19.46 -4.56
CA PRO A 75 11.45 20.91 -4.68
C PRO A 75 10.99 21.62 -3.40
N ALA A 76 11.77 22.60 -2.92
CA ALA A 76 11.49 23.30 -1.66
C ALA A 76 10.09 23.93 -1.59
N ALA A 77 9.55 24.38 -2.74
CA ALA A 77 8.19 24.92 -2.83
C ALA A 77 7.12 23.90 -2.44
N VAL A 78 7.32 22.61 -2.76
CA VAL A 78 6.39 21.54 -2.39
C VAL A 78 6.39 21.34 -0.88
N THR A 79 7.57 21.23 -0.27
CA THR A 79 7.72 21.10 1.18
C THR A 79 7.13 22.31 1.92
N ALA A 80 7.36 23.52 1.41
CA ALA A 80 6.79 24.75 1.95
C ALA A 80 5.25 24.76 1.86
N GLY A 81 4.69 24.34 0.73
CA GLY A 81 3.26 24.21 0.51
C GLY A 81 2.60 23.22 1.46
N VAL A 82 3.18 22.02 1.60
CA VAL A 82 2.69 21.00 2.55
C VAL A 82 2.76 21.53 3.99
N THR A 83 3.86 22.19 4.37
CA THR A 83 4.02 22.78 5.71
C THR A 83 2.98 23.88 5.99
N ALA A 84 2.66 24.71 5.00
CA ALA A 84 1.64 25.73 5.12
C ALA A 84 0.24 25.12 5.26
N ALA A 85 -0.08 24.11 4.45
CA ALA A 85 -1.36 23.39 4.50
C ALA A 85 -1.57 22.70 5.86
N LEU A 86 -0.55 22.03 6.39
CA LEU A 86 -0.62 21.39 7.71
C LEU A 86 -0.85 22.38 8.85
N ARG A 87 -0.27 23.60 8.77
CA ARG A 87 -0.51 24.67 9.75
C ARG A 87 -1.91 25.28 9.66
N ALA A 88 -2.47 25.32 8.46
CA ALA A 88 -3.82 25.83 8.23
C ALA A 88 -4.92 24.80 8.55
N ALA A 89 -4.58 23.50 8.58
CA ALA A 89 -5.53 22.44 8.84
C ALA A 89 -6.07 22.51 10.28
N PRO A 90 -7.41 22.38 10.47
CA PRO A 90 -7.97 22.28 11.81
C PRO A 90 -7.47 20.99 12.50
N PRO A 91 -7.39 20.98 13.85
CA PRO A 91 -7.00 19.78 14.57
C PRO A 91 -7.95 18.63 14.22
N HIS A 92 -7.38 17.51 13.79
CA HIS A 92 -8.16 16.30 13.54
C HIS A 92 -8.81 15.85 14.86
N PRO A 93 -10.12 15.60 14.90
CA PRO A 93 -10.77 15.09 16.09
C PRO A 93 -10.13 13.74 16.44
N ARG A 94 -9.73 13.58 17.70
CA ARG A 94 -9.23 12.29 18.17
C ARG A 94 -10.41 11.32 18.20
N PRO A 95 -10.34 10.15 17.55
CA PRO A 95 -11.41 9.18 17.64
C PRO A 95 -11.48 8.66 19.08
N GLY A 96 -12.53 9.06 19.82
CA GLY A 96 -12.90 8.49 21.12
C GLY A 96 -12.67 9.36 22.37
N CYS A 97 -13.33 10.52 22.47
CA CYS A 97 -13.70 11.12 23.76
C CYS A 97 -15.22 11.28 23.82
#